data_AF-A0AA43JTW6-F1
#
_entry.id   AF-A0AA43JTW6-F1
#
_cell.length_a   1.000
_cell.length_b   1.000
_cell.length_c   1.000
_cell.angle_alpha   90.00
_cell.angle_beta   90.00
_cell.angle_gamma   90.00
#
_symmetry.space_group_name_H-M   'P 1'
#
loop_
_entity.id
_entity.type
_entity.pdbx_description
1 polymer ?
#
loop_
_entity_poly.entity_id
_entity_poly.type
_entity_poly.pdbx_seq_one_letter_code
_entity_poly.pdbx_strand_id
1 'polypeptide(L)'
;MTEVEQLQMQVAVLRVVVRRLTAVVVLVVAGLLVAAVVPDDSIIRARGLVITDAAGRERVVVGAPMSAATDDPKLADAVGVAILDSTGLMNVALGARNPLMLAGGRVGTRIAAGAGLTIYDPRDGKERGGMSAYRDGRANLCLDYDATQKEAACLSVAPGDEYAAVILNGLPGEPQYDRVVMFVGEDGHGSIKVFGGGENNGGVLLRAGQGMPSITVYDTTGTPIGEVKATVGTPGGGS
;
A
#
# COMPACT_ATOMS: atom_id res chain seq x y z
N MET A 1 69.93 56.23 25.15
CA MET A 1 69.18 55.50 24.13
C MET A 1 68.94 56.45 22.99
N THR A 2 69.45 56.16 21.80
CA THR A 2 69.30 57.05 20.64
C THR A 2 67.89 56.91 20.05
N GLU A 3 67.42 57.94 19.35
CA GLU A 3 66.11 57.94 18.68
C GLU A 3 65.94 56.74 17.72
N VAL A 4 67.06 56.31 17.12
CA VAL A 4 67.14 55.14 16.24
C VAL A 4 66.90 53.82 16.99
N GLU A 5 67.48 53.65 18.18
CA GLU A 5 67.24 52.46 19.01
C GLU A 5 65.78 52.37 19.47
N GLN A 6 65.17 53.51 19.77
CA GLN A 6 63.77 53.57 20.19
C GLN A 6 62.81 53.20 19.05
N LEU A 7 63.08 53.69 17.83
CA LEU A 7 62.32 53.33 16.63
C LEU A 7 62.48 51.84 16.25
N GLN A 8 63.70 51.29 16.35
CA GLN A 8 63.93 49.87 16.08
C GLN A 8 63.17 48.95 17.05
N MET A 9 63.14 49.33 18.33
CA MET A 9 62.37 48.59 19.34
C MET A 9 60.86 48.67 19.08
N GLN A 10 60.33 49.84 18.71
CA GLN A 10 58.92 50.01 18.34
C GLN A 10 58.54 49.18 17.11
N VAL A 11 59.38 49.15 16.07
CA VAL A 11 59.16 48.35 14.86
C VAL A 11 59.19 46.84 15.18
N ALA A 12 60.09 46.39 16.06
CA ALA A 12 60.15 45.01 16.50
C ALA A 12 58.87 44.59 17.24
N VAL A 13 58.40 45.42 18.18
CA VAL A 13 57.14 45.19 18.90
C VAL A 13 55.95 45.19 17.94
N LEU A 14 55.87 46.15 17.02
CA LEU A 14 54.78 46.25 16.05
C LEU A 14 54.73 45.02 15.13
N ARG A 15 55.88 44.50 14.67
CA ARG A 15 55.93 43.27 13.86
C ARG A 15 55.41 42.06 14.62
N VAL A 16 55.70 41.95 15.92
CA VAL A 16 55.17 40.85 16.77
C VAL A 16 53.66 40.99 16.95
N VAL A 17 53.18 42.20 17.22
CA VAL A 17 51.74 42.49 17.37
C VAL A 17 50.99 42.17 16.07
N VAL A 18 51.50 42.64 14.92
CA VAL A 18 50.90 42.36 13.61
C VAL A 18 50.85 40.86 13.34
N ARG A 19 51.94 40.12 13.55
CA ARG A 19 51.94 38.65 13.36
C ARG A 19 50.91 37.94 14.23
N ARG A 20 50.76 38.35 15.49
CA ARG A 20 49.75 37.78 16.40
C ARG A 20 48.33 38.10 15.93
N LEU A 21 48.07 39.34 15.53
CA LEU A 21 46.77 39.75 14.98
C LEU A 21 46.44 38.99 13.69
N THR A 22 47.40 38.82 12.78
CA THR A 22 47.21 38.03 11.57
C THR A 22 46.87 36.57 11.90
N ALA A 23 47.57 35.97 12.88
CA ALA A 23 47.28 34.61 13.31
C ALA A 23 45.86 34.46 13.90
N VAL A 24 45.41 35.43 14.71
CA VAL A 24 44.05 35.46 15.24
C VAL A 24 43.01 35.58 14.12
N VAL A 25 43.22 36.49 13.16
CA VAL A 25 42.32 36.66 12.01
C VAL A 25 42.24 35.37 11.19
N VAL A 26 43.37 34.72 10.91
CA VAL A 26 43.40 33.44 10.19
C VAL A 26 42.62 32.36 10.94
N LEU A 27 42.78 32.27 12.27
CA LEU A 27 42.04 31.32 13.10
C LEU A 27 40.53 31.60 13.11
N VAL A 28 40.13 32.86 13.19
CA VAL A 28 38.71 33.26 13.15
C VAL A 28 38.11 32.95 11.78
N VAL A 29 38.80 33.27 10.69
CA VAL A 29 38.35 32.96 9.32
C VAL A 29 38.27 31.46 9.09
N ALA A 30 39.27 30.69 9.55
CA ALA A 30 39.25 29.23 9.46
C ALA A 30 38.08 28.63 10.26
N GLY A 31 37.82 29.14 11.47
CA GLY A 31 36.67 28.72 12.28
C GLY A 31 35.33 29.03 11.61
N LEU A 32 35.19 30.21 11.01
CA LEU A 32 33.99 30.60 10.26
C LEU A 32 33.78 29.74 9.01
N LEU A 33 34.85 29.42 8.28
CA LEU A 33 34.79 28.56 7.10
C LEU A 33 34.38 27.13 7.47
N VAL A 34 34.88 26.59 8.59
CA VAL A 34 34.46 25.27 9.10
C VAL A 34 32.98 25.29 9.51
N ALA A 35 32.51 26.35 10.17
CA ALA A 35 31.11 26.48 10.58
C ALA A 35 30.14 26.67 9.40
N ALA A 36 30.60 27.20 8.27
CA ALA A 36 29.80 27.39 7.06
C ALA A 36 29.59 26.10 6.26
N VAL A 37 30.38 25.05 6.52
CA VAL A 37 30.16 23.71 5.95
C VAL A 37 29.20 22.96 6.86
N VAL A 38 27.93 23.36 6.85
CA VAL A 38 26.86 22.49 7.34
C VAL A 38 26.52 21.55 6.19
N PRO A 39 26.77 20.23 6.31
CA PRO A 39 26.29 19.29 5.32
C PRO A 39 24.79 19.46 5.16
N ASP A 40 24.30 19.51 3.94
CA ASP A 40 22.87 19.42 3.64
C ASP A 40 22.41 17.97 3.88
N ASP A 41 22.45 17.56 5.15
CA ASP A 41 22.02 16.25 5.63
C ASP A 41 20.49 16.24 5.81
N SER A 42 19.79 16.54 4.71
CA SER A 42 18.32 16.46 4.59
C SER A 42 17.78 15.02 4.66
N ILE A 43 18.66 14.02 4.82
CA ILE A 43 18.32 12.60 4.87
C ILE A 43 18.49 12.05 6.29
N ILE A 44 17.38 11.69 6.92
CA ILE A 44 17.40 10.91 8.16
C ILE A 44 17.59 9.42 7.82
N ARG A 45 18.71 8.84 8.26
CA ARG A 45 18.98 7.40 8.17
C ARG A 45 18.62 6.74 9.50
N ALA A 46 17.58 5.93 9.50
CA ALA A 46 17.14 5.18 10.67
C ALA A 46 16.88 3.70 10.31
N ARG A 47 17.05 2.80 11.30
CA ARG A 47 16.67 1.38 11.16
C ARG A 47 15.18 1.13 11.44
N GLY A 48 14.58 2.04 12.21
CA GLY A 48 13.17 2.11 12.49
C GLY A 48 12.83 3.52 12.95
N LEU A 49 11.57 3.92 12.75
CA LEU A 49 11.04 5.20 13.21
C LEU A 49 9.71 4.93 13.90
N VAL A 50 9.59 5.38 15.14
CA VAL A 50 8.35 5.34 15.92
C VAL A 50 7.97 6.76 16.27
N ILE A 51 6.78 7.18 15.87
CA ILE A 51 6.18 8.44 16.27
C ILE A 51 5.16 8.14 17.37
N THR A 52 5.35 8.73 18.55
CA THR A 52 4.44 8.58 19.70
C THR A 52 3.60 9.83 19.94
N ASP A 53 2.42 9.67 20.53
CA ASP A 53 1.63 10.80 21.00
C ASP A 53 2.11 11.35 22.37
N ALA A 54 1.44 12.38 22.86
CA ALA A 54 1.73 13.00 24.15
C ALA A 54 1.53 12.05 25.36
N ALA A 55 0.82 10.94 25.18
CA ALA A 55 0.62 9.90 26.20
C ALA A 55 1.65 8.75 26.08
N GLY A 56 2.63 8.87 25.18
CA GLY A 56 3.67 7.86 24.96
C GLY A 56 3.22 6.66 24.11
N ARG A 57 2.06 6.75 23.44
CA ARG A 57 1.52 5.66 22.61
C ARG A 57 1.96 5.79 21.17
N GLU A 58 2.28 4.68 20.53
CA GLU A 58 2.70 4.61 19.13
C GLU A 58 1.58 5.07 18.17
N ARG A 59 1.95 5.77 17.11
CA ARG A 59 1.03 6.35 16.09
C ARG A 59 1.48 6.06 14.67
N VAL A 60 2.78 6.11 14.43
CA VAL A 60 3.37 5.72 13.15
C VAL A 60 4.56 4.84 13.45
N VAL A 61 4.59 3.66 12.84
CA VAL A 61 5.70 2.72 12.93
C VAL A 61 6.24 2.52 11.52
N VAL A 62 7.54 2.75 11.33
CA VAL A 62 8.26 2.47 10.08
C VAL A 62 9.40 1.52 10.40
N GLY A 63 9.50 0.41 9.67
CA GLY A 63 10.55 -0.57 9.94
C GLY A 63 10.67 -1.70 8.92
N ALA A 64 11.81 -2.39 8.99
CA ALA A 64 12.14 -3.54 8.15
C ALA A 64 13.01 -4.55 8.94
N PRO A 65 12.42 -5.45 9.75
CA PRO A 65 10.99 -5.64 9.99
C PRO A 65 10.40 -4.59 10.94
N MET A 66 9.08 -4.38 10.88
CA MET A 66 8.36 -3.47 11.79
C MET A 66 8.35 -3.98 13.24
N SER A 67 8.57 -5.28 13.47
CA SER A 67 8.77 -5.86 14.80
C SER A 67 9.98 -5.32 15.56
N ALA A 68 10.94 -4.70 14.88
CA ALA A 68 12.04 -4.02 15.56
C ALA A 68 11.58 -2.72 16.27
N ALA A 69 10.34 -2.28 16.00
CA ALA A 69 9.82 -1.00 16.42
C ALA A 69 8.51 -1.12 17.24
N THR A 70 7.87 -2.30 17.29
CA THR A 70 6.63 -2.56 18.05
C THR A 70 6.43 -4.06 18.29
N ASP A 71 5.73 -4.41 19.37
CA ASP A 71 5.43 -5.80 19.75
C ASP A 71 4.10 -6.34 19.14
N ASP A 72 3.44 -5.61 18.24
CA ASP A 72 2.21 -6.08 17.58
C ASP A 72 2.51 -7.36 16.74
N PRO A 73 1.90 -8.51 17.08
CA PRO A 73 2.15 -9.77 16.37
C PRO A 73 1.76 -9.73 14.90
N LYS A 74 0.86 -8.83 14.48
CA LYS A 74 0.50 -8.65 13.06
C LYS A 74 1.66 -8.07 12.25
N LEU A 75 2.58 -7.35 12.90
CA LEU A 75 3.72 -6.67 12.28
C LEU A 75 5.03 -7.46 12.38
N ALA A 76 4.99 -8.68 12.94
CA ALA A 76 6.15 -9.54 13.21
C ALA A 76 7.15 -9.62 12.04
N ASP A 77 6.64 -9.86 10.83
CA ASP A 77 7.44 -10.04 9.60
C ASP A 77 7.19 -8.94 8.55
N ALA A 78 6.42 -7.92 8.92
CA ALA A 78 5.99 -6.89 7.98
C ALA A 78 7.11 -5.87 7.76
N VAL A 79 7.21 -5.34 6.53
CA VAL A 79 8.23 -4.36 6.14
C VAL A 79 7.53 -3.17 5.52
N GLY A 80 7.53 -2.02 6.20
CA GLY A 80 6.84 -0.84 5.70
C GLY A 80 6.44 0.14 6.79
N VAL A 81 5.20 0.66 6.69
CA VAL A 81 4.63 1.69 7.54
C VAL A 81 3.28 1.23 8.10
N ALA A 82 3.04 1.39 9.39
CA ALA A 82 1.74 1.21 10.03
C ALA A 82 1.29 2.50 10.71
N ILE A 83 0.00 2.83 10.60
CA ILE A 83 -0.64 3.96 11.29
C ILE A 83 -1.64 3.41 12.30
N LEU A 84 -1.50 3.87 13.54
CA LEU A 84 -2.26 3.41 14.70
C LEU A 84 -3.19 4.51 15.22
N ASP A 85 -4.36 4.12 15.68
CA ASP A 85 -5.37 4.98 16.30
C ASP A 85 -5.01 5.35 17.74
N SER A 86 -5.88 6.12 18.41
CA SER A 86 -5.58 6.58 19.77
C SER A 86 -5.41 5.46 20.82
N THR A 87 -5.96 4.28 20.55
CA THR A 87 -5.93 3.11 21.43
C THR A 87 -4.76 2.16 21.13
N GLY A 88 -4.07 2.36 20.00
CA GLY A 88 -3.01 1.48 19.54
C GLY A 88 -3.50 0.40 18.56
N LEU A 89 -4.74 0.49 18.08
CA LEU A 89 -5.23 -0.36 17.00
C LEU A 89 -4.72 0.16 15.66
N MET A 90 -4.32 -0.75 14.77
CA MET A 90 -3.99 -0.37 13.40
C MET A 90 -5.21 0.15 12.66
N ASN A 91 -5.05 1.24 11.91
CA ASN A 91 -6.02 1.75 10.95
C ASN A 91 -5.65 1.36 9.52
N VAL A 92 -4.36 1.51 9.19
CA VAL A 92 -3.83 1.23 7.86
C VAL A 92 -2.37 0.80 7.96
N ALA A 93 -1.96 -0.10 7.09
CA ALA A 93 -0.57 -0.50 6.93
C ALA A 93 -0.21 -0.57 5.44
N LEU A 94 1.01 -0.17 5.09
CA LEU A 94 1.59 -0.29 3.76
C LEU A 94 2.90 -1.06 3.89
N GLY A 95 3.14 -2.09 3.07
CA GLY A 95 4.41 -2.80 3.16
C GLY A 95 4.75 -3.72 2.00
N ALA A 96 6.05 -4.01 1.84
CA ALA A 96 6.57 -4.99 0.88
C ALA A 96 6.34 -6.45 1.34
N ARG A 97 5.97 -6.61 2.60
CA ARG A 97 5.32 -7.77 3.18
C ARG A 97 4.13 -7.25 3.98
N ASN A 98 2.93 -7.52 3.50
CA ASN A 98 1.72 -7.13 4.21
C ASN A 98 1.69 -7.73 5.62
N PRO A 99 1.12 -7.03 6.61
CA PRO A 99 0.93 -7.60 7.94
C PRO A 99 0.15 -8.91 7.92
N LEU A 100 0.29 -9.71 8.96
CA LEU A 100 -0.51 -10.93 9.12
C LEU A 100 -2.01 -10.59 9.24
N MET A 101 -2.86 -11.48 8.76
CA MET A 101 -4.31 -11.28 8.80
C MET A 101 -4.84 -11.47 10.21
N LEU A 102 -5.88 -10.72 10.60
CA LEU A 102 -6.66 -10.99 11.81
C LEU A 102 -8.09 -11.35 11.41
N ALA A 103 -8.38 -12.65 11.44
CA ALA A 103 -9.69 -13.18 11.09
C ALA A 103 -10.25 -13.98 12.28
N GLY A 104 -11.49 -13.69 12.68
CA GLY A 104 -12.14 -14.40 13.79
C GLY A 104 -11.38 -14.29 15.13
N GLY A 105 -10.66 -13.18 15.35
CA GLY A 105 -9.87 -12.96 16.58
C GLY A 105 -8.54 -13.71 16.64
N ARG A 106 -8.11 -14.37 15.55
CA ARG A 106 -6.84 -15.09 15.48
C ARG A 106 -5.95 -14.50 14.39
N VAL A 107 -4.66 -14.37 14.69
CA VAL A 107 -3.64 -13.98 13.70
C VAL A 107 -3.39 -15.18 12.78
N GLY A 108 -3.52 -14.97 11.47
CA GLY A 108 -3.36 -15.98 10.42
C GLY A 108 -2.26 -15.63 9.42
N THR A 109 -1.84 -16.62 8.64
CA THR A 109 -0.83 -16.45 7.57
C THR A 109 -1.46 -15.99 6.27
N ARG A 110 -0.73 -15.19 5.49
CA ARG A 110 -1.12 -14.84 4.12
C ARG A 110 -0.98 -16.04 3.18
N ILE A 111 -1.89 -16.17 2.22
CA ILE A 111 -1.86 -17.21 1.17
C ILE A 111 -0.64 -17.00 0.24
N ALA A 112 -0.20 -15.76 0.08
CA ALA A 112 1.03 -15.41 -0.63
C ALA A 112 1.66 -14.13 -0.06
N ALA A 113 2.97 -14.00 -0.19
CA ALA A 113 3.67 -12.75 0.12
C ALA A 113 3.35 -11.71 -0.96
N GLY A 114 2.67 -10.63 -0.55
CA GLY A 114 2.35 -9.49 -1.39
C GLY A 114 2.87 -8.19 -0.80
N ALA A 115 3.06 -7.21 -1.66
CA ALA A 115 3.33 -5.83 -1.30
C ALA A 115 2.07 -4.99 -1.50
N GLY A 116 1.66 -4.19 -0.52
CA GLY A 116 0.53 -3.30 -0.69
C GLY A 116 -0.02 -2.70 0.58
N LEU A 117 -1.30 -2.32 0.53
CA LEU A 117 -2.02 -1.60 1.57
C LEU A 117 -3.00 -2.55 2.25
N THR A 118 -3.08 -2.51 3.57
CA THR A 118 -4.10 -3.20 4.35
C THR A 118 -4.88 -2.19 5.17
N ILE A 119 -6.20 -2.30 5.15
CA ILE A 119 -7.14 -1.42 5.87
C ILE A 119 -7.72 -2.22 7.04
N TYR A 120 -7.88 -1.56 8.17
CA TYR A 120 -8.41 -2.17 9.39
C TYR A 120 -9.63 -1.41 9.90
N ASP A 121 -10.50 -2.12 10.61
CA ASP A 121 -11.66 -1.54 11.29
C ASP A 121 -11.19 -0.82 12.56
N PRO A 122 -11.42 0.48 12.72
CA PRO A 122 -10.96 1.21 13.90
C PRO A 122 -11.70 0.79 15.18
N ARG A 123 -12.80 0.02 15.07
CA ARG A 123 -13.57 -0.42 16.24
C ARG A 123 -12.99 -1.65 16.92
N ASP A 124 -12.42 -2.56 16.14
CA ASP A 124 -11.95 -3.87 16.65
C ASP A 124 -10.58 -4.33 16.10
N GLY A 125 -9.97 -3.53 15.21
CA GLY A 125 -8.66 -3.79 14.64
C GLY A 125 -8.60 -4.97 13.66
N LYS A 126 -9.75 -5.51 13.23
CA LYS A 126 -9.83 -6.55 12.20
C LYS A 126 -9.56 -5.99 10.82
N GLU A 127 -9.00 -6.81 9.95
CA GLU A 127 -8.78 -6.43 8.56
C GLU A 127 -10.11 -6.24 7.82
N ARG A 128 -10.18 -5.19 6.98
CA ARG A 128 -11.33 -4.83 6.14
C ARG A 128 -11.01 -4.86 4.66
N GLY A 129 -9.92 -5.53 4.30
CA GLY A 129 -9.40 -5.64 2.96
C GLY A 129 -8.15 -4.80 2.74
N GLY A 130 -7.83 -4.57 1.48
CA GLY A 130 -6.59 -3.95 1.07
C GLY A 130 -6.34 -4.08 -0.43
N MET A 131 -5.16 -3.62 -0.85
CA MET A 131 -4.61 -3.92 -2.17
C MET A 131 -3.28 -4.64 -2.03
N SER A 132 -3.00 -5.58 -2.92
CA SER A 132 -1.71 -6.25 -2.98
C SER A 132 -1.25 -6.45 -4.41
N ALA A 133 0.05 -6.28 -4.64
CA ALA A 133 0.77 -6.75 -5.80
C ALA A 133 1.65 -7.93 -5.40
N TYR A 134 1.64 -8.98 -6.21
CA TYR A 134 2.36 -10.22 -5.96
C TYR A 134 3.50 -10.39 -6.97
N ARG A 135 4.49 -11.22 -6.62
CA ARG A 135 5.67 -11.47 -7.47
C ARG A 135 5.35 -12.21 -8.77
N ASP A 136 4.24 -12.94 -8.80
CA ASP A 136 3.73 -13.65 -9.97
C ASP A 136 2.92 -12.74 -10.91
N GLY A 137 2.93 -11.43 -10.66
CA GLY A 137 2.23 -10.43 -11.47
C GLY A 137 0.75 -10.28 -11.12
N ARG A 138 0.21 -11.06 -10.16
CA ARG A 138 -1.15 -10.84 -9.67
C ARG A 138 -1.25 -9.50 -8.97
N ALA A 139 -2.40 -8.87 -9.09
CA ALA A 139 -2.78 -7.68 -8.34
C ALA A 139 -4.24 -7.78 -7.90
N ASN A 140 -4.53 -7.40 -6.66
CA ASN A 140 -5.87 -7.32 -6.15
C ASN A 140 -6.13 -6.02 -5.37
N LEU A 141 -7.38 -5.61 -5.36
CA LEU A 141 -7.96 -4.63 -4.44
C LEU A 141 -9.27 -5.24 -3.95
N CYS A 142 -9.29 -5.65 -2.70
CA CYS A 142 -10.44 -6.30 -2.08
C CYS A 142 -10.88 -5.55 -0.84
N LEU A 143 -12.19 -5.56 -0.59
CA LEU A 143 -12.80 -5.08 0.65
C LEU A 143 -13.49 -6.25 1.31
N ASP A 144 -13.32 -6.40 2.61
CA ASP A 144 -13.81 -7.55 3.36
C ASP A 144 -15.07 -7.22 4.16
N TYR A 145 -15.93 -8.23 4.34
CA TYR A 145 -16.87 -8.22 5.46
C TYR A 145 -16.11 -8.34 6.80
N ASP A 146 -16.77 -8.02 7.92
CA ASP A 146 -16.17 -8.23 9.26
C ASP A 146 -16.12 -9.72 9.67
N ALA A 147 -16.89 -10.55 8.96
CA ALA A 147 -17.18 -11.93 9.29
C ALA A 147 -16.30 -12.90 8.50
N THR A 148 -15.42 -13.57 9.23
CA THR A 148 -14.88 -14.92 8.95
C THR A 148 -14.59 -15.28 7.48
N GLN A 149 -13.86 -14.42 6.75
CA GLN A 149 -13.11 -14.75 5.51
C GLN A 149 -13.77 -14.56 4.15
N LYS A 150 -14.86 -13.79 4.04
CA LYS A 150 -15.42 -13.45 2.73
C LYS A 150 -15.10 -12.00 2.34
N GLU A 151 -14.44 -11.83 1.20
CA GLU A 151 -14.33 -10.51 0.57
C GLU A 151 -15.74 -10.08 0.14
N ALA A 152 -16.13 -8.83 0.40
CA ALA A 152 -17.37 -8.24 -0.07
C ALA A 152 -17.29 -7.82 -1.54
N ALA A 153 -16.16 -7.24 -1.93
CA ALA A 153 -15.91 -6.79 -3.29
C ALA A 153 -14.42 -6.91 -3.62
N CYS A 154 -14.10 -7.31 -4.85
CA CYS A 154 -12.73 -7.46 -5.33
C CYS A 154 -12.58 -6.96 -6.77
N LEU A 155 -11.50 -6.23 -7.03
CA LEU A 155 -10.91 -6.05 -8.34
C LEU A 155 -9.65 -6.92 -8.37
N SER A 156 -9.50 -7.77 -9.38
CA SER A 156 -8.40 -8.73 -9.46
C SER A 156 -7.87 -8.86 -10.89
N VAL A 157 -6.56 -8.99 -11.01
CA VAL A 157 -5.85 -9.33 -12.24
C VAL A 157 -4.87 -10.44 -11.93
N ALA A 158 -4.89 -11.50 -12.71
CA ALA A 158 -3.96 -12.61 -12.60
C ALA A 158 -3.45 -13.01 -13.98
N PRO A 159 -2.27 -12.50 -14.39
CA PRO A 159 -1.72 -12.80 -15.71
C PRO A 159 -1.40 -14.27 -15.93
N GLY A 160 -0.95 -14.97 -14.89
CA GLY A 160 -0.64 -16.42 -14.98
C GLY A 160 -1.87 -17.30 -15.20
N ASP A 161 -3.04 -16.82 -14.79
CA ASP A 161 -4.35 -17.46 -15.02
C ASP A 161 -5.10 -16.78 -16.18
N GLU A 162 -4.44 -15.86 -16.88
CA GLU A 162 -4.96 -15.03 -17.98
C GLU A 162 -6.35 -14.42 -17.72
N TYR A 163 -6.59 -13.92 -16.50
CA TYR A 163 -7.88 -13.30 -16.18
C TYR A 163 -7.80 -11.93 -15.50
N ALA A 164 -8.88 -11.17 -15.68
CA ALA A 164 -9.18 -9.96 -14.93
C ALA A 164 -10.65 -9.95 -14.53
N ALA A 165 -10.96 -9.53 -13.31
CA ALA A 165 -12.33 -9.54 -12.79
C ALA A 165 -12.64 -8.38 -11.84
N VAL A 166 -13.90 -7.92 -11.89
CA VAL A 166 -14.57 -7.19 -10.82
C VAL A 166 -15.64 -8.11 -10.25
N ILE A 167 -15.58 -8.37 -8.95
CA ILE A 167 -16.43 -9.33 -8.25
C ILE A 167 -17.11 -8.60 -7.10
N LEU A 168 -18.44 -8.67 -7.03
CA LEU A 168 -19.22 -8.39 -5.83
C LEU A 168 -19.74 -9.71 -5.30
N ASN A 169 -19.36 -10.03 -4.08
CA ASN A 169 -19.71 -11.29 -3.45
C ASN A 169 -21.03 -11.20 -2.68
N GLY A 170 -21.62 -12.35 -2.39
CA GLY A 170 -22.81 -12.47 -1.56
C GLY A 170 -22.57 -12.11 -0.10
N LEU A 171 -23.65 -11.89 0.64
CA LEU A 171 -23.59 -11.57 2.06
C LEU A 171 -22.92 -12.69 2.88
N PRO A 172 -22.41 -12.39 4.08
CA PRO A 172 -21.94 -13.39 5.01
C PRO A 172 -23.01 -14.46 5.27
N GLY A 173 -22.62 -15.74 5.25
CA GLY A 173 -23.52 -16.88 5.47
C GLY A 173 -24.29 -17.34 4.23
N GLU A 174 -24.24 -16.62 3.11
CA GLU A 174 -24.84 -17.10 1.86
C GLU A 174 -23.98 -18.21 1.22
N PRO A 175 -24.59 -19.28 0.68
CA PRO A 175 -23.86 -20.38 0.06
C PRO A 175 -23.15 -19.95 -1.23
N GLN A 176 -23.72 -19.00 -1.97
CA GLN A 176 -23.14 -18.51 -3.20
C GLN A 176 -22.12 -17.40 -2.92
N TYR A 177 -20.93 -17.56 -3.48
CA TYR A 177 -19.84 -16.62 -3.28
C TYR A 177 -20.02 -15.36 -4.13
N ASP A 178 -20.26 -15.50 -5.43
CA ASP A 178 -20.25 -14.41 -6.40
C ASP A 178 -21.67 -13.98 -6.84
N ARG A 179 -22.04 -12.71 -6.61
CA ARG A 179 -23.33 -12.12 -6.99
C ARG A 179 -23.26 -11.42 -8.33
N VAL A 180 -22.27 -10.55 -8.45
CA VAL A 180 -22.04 -9.77 -9.67
C VAL A 180 -20.60 -9.97 -10.07
N VAL A 181 -20.38 -10.40 -11.31
CA VAL A 181 -19.02 -10.60 -11.83
C VAL A 181 -18.94 -9.94 -13.19
N MET A 182 -17.93 -9.10 -13.39
CA MET A 182 -17.45 -8.72 -14.71
C MET A 182 -16.10 -9.38 -14.90
N PHE A 183 -15.95 -10.20 -15.93
CA PHE A 183 -14.80 -11.08 -16.08
C PHE A 183 -14.29 -11.08 -17.52
N VAL A 184 -12.97 -11.15 -17.68
CA VAL A 184 -12.28 -11.48 -18.91
C VAL A 184 -11.36 -12.65 -18.61
N GLY A 185 -11.41 -13.72 -19.42
CA GLY A 185 -10.60 -14.93 -19.22
C GLY A 185 -9.66 -15.26 -20.37
N GLU A 186 -8.91 -16.35 -20.19
CA GLU A 186 -7.83 -16.87 -21.05
C GLU A 186 -8.18 -16.95 -22.55
N ASP A 187 -9.39 -17.38 -22.86
CA ASP A 187 -9.87 -17.54 -24.25
C ASP A 187 -10.33 -16.21 -24.90
N GLY A 188 -10.14 -15.08 -24.21
CA GLY A 188 -10.57 -13.74 -24.62
C GLY A 188 -12.07 -13.48 -24.44
N HIS A 189 -12.82 -14.39 -23.81
CA HIS A 189 -14.24 -14.13 -23.55
C HIS A 189 -14.41 -13.10 -22.42
N GLY A 190 -15.28 -12.12 -22.69
CA GLY A 190 -15.82 -11.22 -21.69
C GLY A 190 -17.17 -11.74 -21.19
N SER A 191 -17.43 -11.63 -19.89
CA SER A 191 -18.75 -11.91 -19.34
C SER A 191 -19.17 -10.94 -18.25
N ILE A 192 -20.48 -10.73 -18.15
CA ILE A 192 -21.13 -10.05 -17.04
C ILE A 192 -22.19 -10.99 -16.48
N LYS A 193 -22.03 -11.34 -15.21
CA LYS A 193 -22.92 -12.22 -14.46
C LYS A 193 -23.63 -11.40 -13.38
N VAL A 194 -24.95 -11.54 -13.25
CA VAL A 194 -25.74 -10.99 -12.14
C VAL A 194 -26.68 -12.08 -11.63
N PHE A 195 -26.47 -12.55 -10.40
CA PHE A 195 -27.19 -13.66 -9.79
C PHE A 195 -27.74 -13.28 -8.40
N GLY A 196 -28.96 -13.74 -8.11
CA GLY A 196 -29.70 -13.46 -6.89
C GLY A 196 -29.21 -14.24 -5.66
N GLY A 197 -29.54 -13.67 -4.48
CA GLY A 197 -29.27 -14.09 -3.09
C GLY A 197 -29.78 -15.47 -2.63
N GLY A 198 -29.11 -16.08 -1.65
CA GLY A 198 -29.68 -17.16 -0.81
C GLY A 198 -30.22 -18.39 -1.55
N GLU A 199 -31.51 -18.69 -1.36
CA GLU A 199 -32.23 -19.81 -2.00
C GLU A 199 -32.60 -19.53 -3.48
N ASN A 200 -32.41 -18.30 -3.96
CA ASN A 200 -32.82 -17.85 -5.29
C ASN A 200 -31.60 -17.61 -6.19
N ASN A 201 -31.08 -18.67 -6.81
CA ASN A 201 -29.92 -18.59 -7.71
C ASN A 201 -30.28 -18.12 -9.14
N GLY A 202 -31.42 -17.44 -9.30
CA GLY A 202 -31.85 -16.89 -10.57
C GLY A 202 -30.94 -15.77 -11.01
N GLY A 203 -30.72 -15.64 -12.31
CA GLY A 203 -29.73 -14.69 -12.79
C GLY A 203 -29.70 -14.48 -14.28
N VAL A 204 -28.80 -13.60 -14.69
CA VAL A 204 -28.53 -13.28 -16.09
C VAL A 204 -27.03 -13.35 -16.32
N LEU A 205 -26.63 -13.97 -17.42
CA LEU A 205 -25.26 -14.01 -17.91
C LEU A 205 -25.22 -13.39 -19.31
N LEU A 206 -24.41 -12.35 -19.46
CA LEU A 206 -24.04 -11.78 -20.74
C LEU A 206 -22.65 -12.32 -21.08
N ARG A 207 -22.45 -12.82 -22.30
CA ARG A 207 -21.17 -13.32 -22.79
C ARG A 207 -20.83 -12.74 -24.16
N ALA A 208 -19.57 -12.39 -24.38
CA ALA A 208 -19.03 -11.91 -25.65
C ALA A 208 -17.57 -12.37 -25.82
N GLY A 209 -17.01 -12.21 -27.03
CA GLY A 209 -15.59 -12.48 -27.33
C GLY A 209 -15.38 -13.68 -28.26
N GLN A 210 -15.95 -14.84 -27.95
CA GLN A 210 -15.95 -16.01 -28.84
C GLN A 210 -17.35 -16.28 -29.39
N GLY A 211 -17.52 -16.15 -30.70
CA GLY A 211 -18.80 -16.34 -31.37
C GLY A 211 -19.76 -15.16 -31.21
N MET A 212 -21.06 -15.41 -31.42
CA MET A 212 -22.08 -14.38 -31.29
C MET A 212 -22.30 -14.04 -29.82
N PRO A 213 -22.31 -12.74 -29.44
CA PRO A 213 -22.69 -12.35 -28.09
C PRO A 213 -24.04 -12.94 -27.69
N SER A 214 -24.17 -13.38 -26.43
CA SER A 214 -25.40 -13.96 -25.94
C SER A 214 -25.80 -13.45 -24.56
N ILE A 215 -27.10 -13.54 -24.29
CA ILE A 215 -27.72 -13.29 -22.99
C ILE A 215 -28.43 -14.57 -22.60
N THR A 216 -28.04 -15.17 -21.48
CA THR A 216 -28.68 -16.36 -20.90
C THR A 216 -29.37 -15.98 -19.61
N VAL A 217 -30.63 -16.39 -19.45
CA VAL A 217 -31.42 -16.21 -18.22
C VAL A 217 -31.50 -17.55 -17.51
N TYR A 218 -31.28 -17.53 -16.20
CA TYR A 218 -31.32 -18.69 -15.31
C TYR A 218 -32.48 -18.59 -14.33
N ASP A 219 -33.15 -19.70 -14.06
CA ASP A 219 -34.13 -19.79 -12.98
C ASP A 219 -33.47 -19.89 -11.61
N THR A 220 -34.29 -19.94 -10.55
CA THR A 220 -33.83 -20.01 -9.16
C THR A 220 -33.06 -21.27 -8.80
N THR A 221 -33.11 -22.31 -9.65
CA THR A 221 -32.31 -23.54 -9.49
C THR A 221 -30.94 -23.45 -10.16
N GLY A 222 -30.67 -22.35 -10.89
CA GLY A 222 -29.48 -22.18 -11.71
C GLY A 222 -29.59 -22.89 -13.06
N THR A 223 -30.80 -23.28 -13.48
CA THR A 223 -31.03 -23.90 -14.79
C THR A 223 -31.28 -22.80 -15.84
N PRO A 224 -30.62 -22.82 -17.00
CA PRO A 224 -30.90 -21.85 -18.05
C PRO A 224 -32.30 -22.07 -18.63
N ILE A 225 -33.12 -21.01 -18.61
CA ILE A 225 -34.51 -21.01 -19.09
C ILE A 225 -34.69 -20.25 -20.41
N GLY A 226 -33.66 -19.56 -20.87
CA GLY A 226 -33.67 -18.89 -22.17
C GLY A 226 -32.29 -18.37 -22.55
N GLU A 227 -31.99 -18.39 -23.85
CA GLU A 227 -30.80 -17.79 -24.43
C GLU A 227 -31.17 -16.97 -25.66
N VAL A 228 -30.70 -15.73 -25.72
CA VAL A 228 -30.78 -14.87 -26.90
C VAL A 228 -29.38 -14.65 -27.42
N LYS A 229 -29.14 -15.03 -28.68
CA LYS A 229 -27.88 -14.75 -29.38
C LYS A 229 -28.07 -13.56 -30.31
N ALA A 230 -27.10 -12.66 -30.35
CA ALA A 230 -27.08 -11.62 -31.36
C ALA A 230 -27.14 -12.25 -32.76
N THR A 231 -27.79 -11.57 -33.69
CA THR A 231 -27.75 -11.90 -35.12
C THR A 231 -27.11 -10.73 -35.85
N VAL A 232 -26.14 -11.00 -36.72
CA VAL A 232 -25.62 -9.96 -37.62
C VAL A 232 -26.67 -9.78 -38.70
N GLY A 233 -27.42 -8.68 -38.66
CA GLY A 233 -28.24 -8.29 -39.80
C GLY A 233 -27.33 -8.04 -40.99
N THR A 234 -27.40 -8.88 -42.03
CA THR A 234 -26.79 -8.54 -43.32
C THR A 234 -27.34 -7.18 -43.73
N PRO A 235 -26.50 -6.16 -44.00
CA PRO A 235 -26.99 -4.88 -44.48
C PRO A 235 -27.80 -5.18 -45.74
N GLY A 236 -29.09 -4.84 -45.70
CA GLY A 236 -30.01 -5.14 -46.78
C GLY A 236 -29.42 -4.62 -48.08
N GLY A 237 -29.11 -5.54 -48.99
CA GLY A 237 -28.76 -5.21 -50.36
C GLY A 237 -29.97 -4.54 -50.99
N GLY A 238 -30.01 -3.21 -50.91
CA GLY A 238 -30.94 -2.40 -51.69
C GLY A 238 -30.58 -2.57 -53.15
N SER A 239 -31.34 -3.41 -53.83
CA SER A 239 -31.47 -3.42 -55.30
C SER A 239 -32.33 -2.25 -55.75
#